data_AF-A0A4Q0Z506-F1
#
_entry.id   AF-A0A4Q0Z506-F1
#
_cell.length_a   1.000
_cell.length_b   1.000
_cell.length_c   1.000
_cell.angle_alpha   90.00
_cell.angle_beta   90.00
_cell.angle_gamma   90.00
#
_symmetry.space_group_name_H-M   'P 1'
#
loop_
_entity.id
_entity.type
_entity.pdbx_description
1 polymer ?
#
loop_
_entity_poly.entity_id
_entity_poly.type
_entity_poly.pdbx_seq_one_letter_code
_entity_poly.pdbx_strand_id
1 'polypeptide(L)'
;MLKLLRNSCLILLSTLTISCASDSAMKVTMNPSEKAGIDKANEKVQVTKEHMKIAEDMQQNVTTQNSLEATISSLATQMMQNNKMHTNKSVLITSFVRLDNFKKTTEFGRVISESLINELSNRGFNIIEFRGQMGVSVNEKGEYFITRNTSKMKENVQNSFIVVGTYSRQYGRIMLNARVLDNATGQIITSARSTYEHGLRNDCVIFKDCKPPRTIKIMREE
;
A
#
# COMPACT_ATOMS: atom_id res chain seq x y z
N MET A 1 44.41 37.73 15.48
CA MET A 1 44.40 36.67 16.51
C MET A 1 43.99 35.39 15.80
N LEU A 2 44.74 34.30 15.67
CA LEU A 2 45.84 33.73 16.43
C LEU A 2 46.73 32.84 15.49
N LYS A 3 47.99 32.67 15.90
CA LYS A 3 49.22 32.09 15.30
C LYS A 3 49.09 30.76 14.51
N LEU A 4 49.79 30.50 13.38
CA LEU A 4 51.25 30.35 13.06
C LEU A 4 51.85 28.97 13.43
N LEU A 5 52.41 28.27 12.43
CA LEU A 5 53.66 27.45 12.36
C LEU A 5 53.50 26.32 11.31
N ARG A 6 54.12 26.33 10.13
CA ARG A 6 55.55 26.22 9.72
C ARG A 6 56.14 24.81 9.87
N ASN A 7 56.28 24.05 8.77
CA ASN A 7 57.55 23.55 8.21
C ASN A 7 57.35 22.51 7.09
N SER A 8 58.31 22.52 6.17
CA SER A 8 58.39 21.87 4.85
C SER A 8 58.81 20.40 4.86
N CYS A 9 58.50 19.65 3.78
CA CYS A 9 59.48 18.79 3.10
C CYS A 9 59.03 18.41 1.67
N LEU A 10 60.02 18.12 0.83
CA LEU A 10 60.08 18.18 -0.64
C LEU A 10 59.60 16.92 -1.39
N ILE A 11 59.00 17.16 -2.57
CA ILE A 11 59.25 16.62 -3.94
C ILE A 11 59.36 15.08 -4.14
N LEU A 12 58.50 14.54 -5.04
CA LEU A 12 58.93 13.98 -6.34
C LEU A 12 57.72 13.63 -7.24
N LEU A 13 57.64 14.33 -8.37
CA LEU A 13 56.84 14.01 -9.56
C LEU A 13 57.37 12.72 -10.21
N SER A 14 56.47 11.88 -10.71
CA SER A 14 56.68 11.25 -12.02
C SER A 14 55.34 11.06 -12.74
N THR A 15 55.17 11.83 -13.81
CA THR A 15 54.13 11.69 -14.82
C THR A 15 54.38 10.41 -15.63
N LEU A 16 53.36 9.56 -15.78
CA LEU A 16 53.35 8.52 -16.81
C LEU A 16 52.13 8.73 -17.70
N THR A 17 52.36 9.32 -18.87
CA THR A 17 51.50 9.23 -20.05
C THR A 17 51.89 8.01 -20.87
N ILE A 18 50.94 7.49 -21.68
CA ILE A 18 50.99 6.51 -22.80
C ILE A 18 49.92 5.43 -22.52
N SER A 19 49.11 4.90 -23.43
CA SER A 19 48.64 5.18 -24.80
C SER A 19 47.60 4.05 -25.05
N CYS A 20 46.57 4.29 -25.87
CA CYS A 20 45.60 3.24 -26.21
C CYS A 20 46.21 2.10 -27.05
N ALA A 21 45.56 0.93 -26.91
CA ALA A 21 45.50 -0.27 -27.76
C ALA A 21 46.39 -1.49 -27.42
N SER A 22 45.80 -2.48 -26.74
CA SER A 22 45.77 -3.90 -27.18
C SER A 22 44.89 -4.73 -26.23
N ASP A 23 43.98 -5.53 -26.80
CA ASP A 23 43.21 -6.55 -26.10
C ASP A 23 44.17 -7.51 -25.38
N SER A 24 44.18 -7.47 -24.05
CA SER A 24 44.72 -8.54 -23.23
C SER A 24 43.88 -8.65 -21.97
N ALA A 25 43.10 -9.74 -21.89
CA ALA A 25 42.31 -10.08 -20.72
C ALA A 25 43.23 -10.11 -19.49
N MET A 26 43.03 -9.17 -18.57
CA MET A 26 43.69 -9.15 -17.27
C MET A 26 43.22 -10.38 -16.49
N LYS A 27 44.02 -11.45 -16.52
CA LYS A 27 43.75 -12.66 -15.76
C LYS A 27 44.09 -12.39 -14.30
N VAL A 28 43.10 -11.93 -13.54
CA VAL A 28 43.20 -11.78 -12.09
C VAL A 28 43.31 -13.19 -11.49
N THR A 29 44.53 -13.58 -11.11
CA THR A 29 44.78 -14.86 -10.42
C THR A 29 44.35 -14.70 -8.97
N MET A 30 43.08 -14.98 -8.68
CA MET A 30 42.52 -14.96 -7.32
C MET A 30 42.99 -16.17 -6.51
N ASN A 31 43.23 -15.97 -5.22
CA ASN A 31 43.60 -17.06 -4.32
C ASN A 31 42.41 -18.03 -4.15
N PRO A 32 42.61 -19.37 -4.09
CA PRO A 32 41.50 -20.34 -4.07
C PRO A 32 40.50 -20.15 -2.91
N SER A 33 41.00 -19.68 -1.76
CA SER A 33 40.18 -19.35 -0.58
C SER A 33 39.27 -18.15 -0.82
N GLU A 34 39.76 -17.11 -1.49
CA GLU A 34 38.98 -15.90 -1.82
C GLU A 34 37.93 -16.21 -2.89
N LYS A 35 38.30 -17.00 -3.89
CA LYS A 35 37.37 -17.46 -4.94
C LYS A 35 36.19 -18.24 -4.35
N ALA A 36 36.46 -19.18 -3.43
CA ALA A 36 35.42 -19.95 -2.76
C ALA A 36 34.47 -19.09 -1.91
N GLY A 37 35.00 -18.04 -1.27
CA GLY A 37 34.19 -17.06 -0.52
C GLY A 37 33.27 -16.24 -1.42
N ILE A 38 33.77 -15.81 -2.58
CA ILE A 38 33.01 -15.03 -3.58
C ILE A 38 31.93 -15.90 -4.24
N ASP A 39 32.24 -17.14 -4.58
CA ASP A 39 31.29 -18.08 -5.20
C ASP A 39 30.10 -18.36 -4.27
N LYS A 40 30.38 -18.58 -2.96
CA LYS A 40 29.34 -18.78 -1.94
C LYS A 40 28.49 -17.52 -1.70
N ALA A 41 29.10 -16.34 -1.80
CA ALA A 41 28.37 -15.07 -1.71
C ALA A 41 27.46 -14.85 -2.93
N ASN A 42 27.95 -15.15 -4.15
CA ASN A 42 27.16 -15.08 -5.38
C ASN A 42 25.96 -16.03 -5.35
N GLU A 43 26.16 -17.27 -4.91
CA GLU A 43 25.08 -18.25 -4.76
C GLU A 43 23.98 -17.74 -3.80
N LYS A 44 24.38 -17.19 -2.64
CA LYS A 44 23.43 -16.61 -1.67
C LYS A 44 22.67 -15.41 -2.24
N VAL A 45 23.34 -14.56 -3.03
CA VAL A 45 22.70 -13.42 -3.71
C VAL A 45 21.71 -13.90 -4.77
N GLN A 46 22.06 -14.93 -5.55
CA GLN A 46 21.17 -15.52 -6.56
C GLN A 46 19.90 -16.11 -5.94
N VAL A 47 20.05 -16.91 -4.87
CA VAL A 47 18.90 -17.48 -4.13
C VAL A 47 18.02 -16.39 -3.54
N THR A 48 18.61 -15.32 -3.01
CA THR A 48 17.83 -14.18 -2.49
C THR A 48 17.07 -13.47 -3.60
N LYS A 49 17.68 -13.27 -4.76
CA LYS A 49 17.04 -12.66 -5.95
C LYS A 49 15.89 -13.53 -6.47
N GLU A 50 16.01 -14.85 -6.44
CA GLU A 50 14.94 -15.77 -6.79
C GLU A 50 13.80 -15.71 -5.78
N HIS A 51 14.08 -15.73 -4.48
CA HIS A 51 13.04 -15.55 -3.45
C HIS A 51 12.34 -14.19 -3.55
N MET A 52 13.07 -13.12 -3.89
CA MET A 52 12.48 -11.80 -4.15
C MET A 52 11.59 -11.83 -5.39
N LYS A 53 12.01 -12.47 -6.49
CA LYS A 53 11.16 -12.65 -7.67
C LYS A 53 9.91 -13.44 -7.38
N ILE A 54 10.00 -14.51 -6.59
CA ILE A 54 8.84 -15.31 -6.18
C ILE A 54 7.92 -14.47 -5.29
N ALA A 55 8.46 -13.70 -4.36
CA ALA A 55 7.67 -12.80 -3.52
C ALA A 55 6.98 -11.70 -4.35
N GLU A 56 7.66 -11.13 -5.34
CA GLU A 56 7.10 -10.18 -6.30
C GLU A 56 6.00 -10.82 -7.14
N ASP A 57 6.23 -12.03 -7.68
CA ASP A 57 5.24 -12.79 -8.43
C ASP A 57 4.01 -13.14 -7.58
N MET A 58 4.21 -13.55 -6.33
CA MET A 58 3.10 -13.76 -5.40
C MET A 58 2.35 -12.45 -5.13
N GLN A 59 3.05 -11.34 -4.94
CA GLN A 59 2.38 -10.04 -4.75
C GLN A 59 1.61 -9.58 -5.99
N GLN A 60 2.07 -9.91 -7.19
CA GLN A 60 1.45 -9.49 -8.44
C GLN A 60 0.33 -10.43 -8.92
N ASN A 61 0.50 -11.74 -8.75
CA ASN A 61 -0.36 -12.77 -9.36
C ASN A 61 -1.20 -13.56 -8.34
N VAL A 62 -0.80 -13.61 -7.06
CA VAL A 62 -1.60 -14.26 -6.01
C VAL A 62 -2.64 -13.28 -5.48
N THR A 63 -3.87 -13.45 -5.94
CA THR A 63 -5.02 -12.64 -5.53
C THR A 63 -5.63 -13.09 -4.21
N THR A 64 -5.11 -14.11 -3.51
CA THR A 64 -5.65 -14.58 -2.23
C THR A 64 -4.67 -14.37 -1.10
N GLN A 65 -5.13 -13.81 0.01
CA GLN A 65 -4.32 -13.35 1.12
C GLN A 65 -4.93 -13.82 2.44
N ASN A 66 -4.09 -14.27 3.37
CA ASN A 66 -4.54 -14.87 4.64
C ASN A 66 -4.73 -13.84 5.75
N SER A 67 -4.37 -12.58 5.51
CA SER A 67 -4.62 -11.47 6.44
C SER A 67 -5.26 -10.29 5.71
N LEU A 68 -5.95 -9.46 6.48
CA LEU A 68 -6.58 -8.26 5.94
C LEU A 68 -5.51 -7.26 5.47
N GLU A 69 -4.42 -7.13 6.22
CA GLU A 69 -3.28 -6.26 5.90
C GLU A 69 -2.63 -6.65 4.58
N ALA A 70 -2.37 -7.94 4.37
CA ALA A 70 -1.81 -8.44 3.11
C ALA A 70 -2.79 -8.24 1.95
N THR A 71 -4.09 -8.39 2.20
CA THR A 71 -5.15 -8.09 1.22
C THR A 71 -5.10 -6.63 0.79
N ILE A 72 -5.04 -5.69 1.74
CA ILE A 72 -5.02 -4.25 1.46
C ILE A 72 -3.71 -3.83 0.77
N SER A 73 -2.57 -4.36 1.23
CA SER A 73 -1.27 -4.13 0.62
C SER A 73 -1.23 -4.62 -0.84
N SER A 74 -1.80 -5.81 -1.11
CA SER A 74 -1.95 -6.35 -2.47
C SER A 74 -2.82 -5.44 -3.35
N LEU A 75 -3.94 -4.92 -2.83
CA LEU A 75 -4.77 -3.96 -3.55
C LEU A 75 -3.97 -2.70 -3.93
N ALA A 76 -3.26 -2.11 -2.97
CA ALA A 76 -2.45 -0.91 -3.22
C ALA A 76 -1.33 -1.18 -4.23
N THR A 77 -0.68 -2.36 -4.17
CA THR A 77 0.38 -2.74 -5.12
C THR A 77 -0.17 -2.87 -6.53
N GLN A 78 -1.31 -3.54 -6.70
CA GLN A 78 -1.96 -3.68 -8.01
C GLN A 78 -2.39 -2.33 -8.61
N MET A 79 -2.85 -1.37 -7.78
CA MET A 79 -3.19 -0.03 -8.27
C MET A 79 -1.98 0.65 -8.94
N MET A 80 -0.78 0.43 -8.45
CA MET A 80 0.43 1.06 -8.96
C MET A 80 1.02 0.37 -10.20
N GLN A 81 0.68 -0.90 -10.47
CA GLN A 81 1.37 -1.73 -11.46
C GLN A 81 1.42 -1.13 -12.87
N ASN A 82 0.35 -0.46 -13.30
CA ASN A 82 0.27 0.08 -14.66
C ASN A 82 0.85 1.50 -14.81
N ASN A 83 1.33 2.11 -13.73
CA ASN A 83 1.90 3.46 -13.66
C ASN A 83 1.01 4.61 -14.19
N LYS A 84 -0.29 4.37 -14.42
CA LYS A 84 -1.24 5.41 -14.86
C LYS A 84 -1.76 6.27 -13.71
N MET A 85 -1.64 5.78 -12.48
CA MET A 85 -2.00 6.50 -11.26
C MET A 85 -0.79 7.30 -10.77
N HIS A 86 -0.67 8.55 -11.24
CA HIS A 86 0.44 9.43 -10.88
C HIS A 86 0.30 9.99 -9.45
N THR A 87 1.40 10.08 -8.71
CA THR A 87 1.42 10.56 -7.32
C THR A 87 1.21 12.07 -7.17
N ASN A 88 1.48 12.85 -8.23
CA ASN A 88 1.30 14.30 -8.25
C ASN A 88 -0.18 14.74 -8.27
N LYS A 89 -1.09 13.87 -8.73
CA LYS A 89 -2.53 14.11 -8.67
C LYS A 89 -3.07 13.54 -7.37
N SER A 90 -3.87 14.34 -6.68
CA SER A 90 -4.45 13.94 -5.41
C SER A 90 -5.36 12.72 -5.52
N VAL A 91 -5.47 11.96 -4.43
CA VAL A 91 -6.26 10.73 -4.35
C VAL A 91 -7.28 10.87 -3.23
N LEU A 92 -8.54 10.62 -3.54
CA LEU A 92 -9.64 10.55 -2.58
C LEU A 92 -10.13 9.12 -2.51
N ILE A 93 -10.23 8.56 -1.30
CA ILE A 93 -10.67 7.19 -1.09
C ILE A 93 -12.04 7.20 -0.43
N THR A 94 -13.00 6.52 -1.06
CA THR A 94 -14.37 6.38 -0.51
C THR A 94 -14.51 5.10 0.28
N SER A 95 -15.48 5.05 1.19
CA SER A 95 -15.75 3.83 1.96
C SER A 95 -16.10 2.66 1.03
N PHE A 96 -15.47 1.50 1.23
CA PHE A 96 -15.81 0.29 0.49
C PHE A 96 -17.25 -0.14 0.83
N VAL A 97 -17.98 -0.61 -0.18
CA VAL A 97 -19.40 -1.01 -0.05
C VAL A 97 -19.59 -2.46 -0.44
N ARG A 98 -20.74 -3.04 -0.09
CA ARG A 98 -21.07 -4.36 -0.64
C ARG A 98 -21.29 -4.25 -2.15
N LEU A 99 -20.86 -5.28 -2.88
CA LEU A 99 -21.03 -5.33 -4.34
C LEU A 99 -22.50 -5.28 -4.78
N ASP A 100 -23.42 -5.77 -3.95
CA ASP A 100 -24.86 -5.77 -4.20
C ASP A 100 -25.60 -4.58 -3.55
N ASN A 101 -24.89 -3.70 -2.83
CA ASN A 101 -25.49 -2.51 -2.22
C ASN A 101 -24.49 -1.34 -2.16
N PHE A 102 -24.48 -0.53 -3.22
CA PHE A 102 -23.61 0.64 -3.33
C PHE A 102 -24.02 1.83 -2.45
N LYS A 103 -25.24 1.81 -1.88
CA LYS A 103 -25.78 2.95 -1.11
C LYS A 103 -25.39 2.93 0.37
N LYS A 104 -24.82 1.81 0.85
CA LYS A 104 -24.52 1.61 2.27
C LYS A 104 -23.18 0.88 2.46
N THR A 105 -22.33 1.45 3.30
CA THR A 105 -21.10 0.80 3.79
C THR A 105 -21.32 0.18 5.18
N THR A 106 -20.40 -0.70 5.60
CA THR A 106 -20.33 -1.32 6.93
C THR A 106 -19.08 -0.86 7.67
N GLU A 107 -18.88 -1.32 8.91
CA GLU A 107 -17.61 -1.09 9.61
C GLU A 107 -16.43 -1.72 8.86
N PHE A 108 -16.56 -2.97 8.40
CA PHE A 108 -15.56 -3.62 7.56
C PHE A 108 -15.15 -2.79 6.34
N GLY A 109 -16.14 -2.27 5.59
CA GLY A 109 -15.87 -1.44 4.42
C GLY A 109 -15.14 -0.13 4.77
N ARG A 110 -15.47 0.47 5.92
CA ARG A 110 -14.75 1.65 6.43
C ARG A 110 -13.32 1.31 6.81
N VAL A 111 -13.10 0.23 7.56
CA VAL A 111 -11.76 -0.21 7.98
C VAL A 111 -10.84 -0.42 6.78
N ILE A 112 -11.30 -1.13 5.74
CA ILE A 112 -10.51 -1.31 4.51
C ILE A 112 -10.08 0.04 3.92
N SER A 113 -10.97 1.02 3.94
CA SER A 113 -10.73 2.33 3.33
C SER A 113 -9.72 3.14 4.14
N GLU A 114 -9.82 3.12 5.47
CA GLU A 114 -8.85 3.76 6.37
C GLU A 114 -7.46 3.11 6.22
N SER A 115 -7.41 1.79 6.14
CA SER A 115 -6.14 1.08 5.93
C SER A 115 -5.55 1.35 4.54
N LEU A 116 -6.40 1.49 3.51
CA LEU A 116 -5.93 1.84 2.16
C LEU A 116 -5.46 3.29 2.06
N ILE A 117 -6.07 4.22 2.81
CA ILE A 117 -5.57 5.58 3.02
C ILE A 117 -4.14 5.52 3.57
N ASN A 118 -3.91 4.72 4.61
CA ASN A 118 -2.58 4.53 5.19
C ASN A 118 -1.58 3.95 4.18
N GLU A 119 -1.94 2.86 3.47
CA GLU A 119 -1.07 2.24 2.46
C GLU A 119 -0.66 3.23 1.35
N LEU A 120 -1.62 3.94 0.75
CA LEU A 120 -1.31 4.85 -0.34
C LEU A 120 -0.58 6.11 0.14
N SER A 121 -0.90 6.62 1.33
CA SER A 121 -0.16 7.74 1.94
C SER A 121 1.31 7.38 2.18
N ASN A 122 1.58 6.20 2.76
CA ASN A 122 2.95 5.74 3.03
C ASN A 122 3.75 5.45 1.74
N ARG A 123 3.05 5.25 0.62
CA ARG A 123 3.65 5.09 -0.71
C ARG A 123 3.81 6.41 -1.48
N GLY A 124 3.57 7.56 -0.84
CA GLY A 124 3.84 8.88 -1.38
C GLY A 124 2.71 9.48 -2.23
N PHE A 125 1.50 8.91 -2.17
CA PHE A 125 0.33 9.53 -2.81
C PHE A 125 -0.20 10.70 -1.98
N ASN A 126 -0.62 11.77 -2.66
CA ASN A 126 -1.26 12.92 -2.04
C ASN A 126 -2.73 12.61 -1.68
N ILE A 127 -2.98 12.13 -0.47
CA ILE A 127 -4.34 11.76 -0.04
C ILE A 127 -5.15 12.99 0.41
N ILE A 128 -6.39 13.10 -0.06
CA ILE A 128 -7.37 14.10 0.40
C ILE A 128 -8.36 13.46 1.37
N GLU A 129 -8.39 13.98 2.59
CA GLU A 129 -9.45 13.70 3.57
C GLU A 129 -10.63 14.66 3.37
N PHE A 130 -11.59 14.25 2.55
CA PHE A 130 -12.77 15.05 2.21
C PHE A 130 -13.76 15.20 3.38
N ARG A 131 -13.67 14.36 4.41
CA ARG A 131 -14.50 14.45 5.62
C ARG A 131 -14.01 15.50 6.60
N GLY A 132 -12.88 16.15 6.32
CA GLY A 132 -12.39 17.30 7.07
C GLY A 132 -13.41 18.44 7.02
N GLN A 133 -13.83 18.91 8.18
CA GLN A 133 -14.73 20.05 8.30
C GLN A 133 -13.94 21.38 8.19
N MET A 134 -14.63 22.52 8.12
CA MET A 134 -13.97 23.82 7.92
C MET A 134 -13.04 24.26 9.08
N GLY A 135 -13.15 23.66 10.26
CA GLY A 135 -12.33 23.97 11.43
C GLY A 135 -12.38 22.88 12.51
N VAL A 136 -11.59 23.01 13.58
CA VAL A 136 -11.65 22.07 14.70
C VAL A 136 -12.91 22.35 15.53
N SER A 137 -13.76 21.34 15.72
CA SER A 137 -14.93 21.42 16.59
C SER A 137 -14.64 20.74 17.93
N VAL A 138 -15.01 21.38 19.04
CA VAL A 138 -14.76 20.87 20.39
C VAL A 138 -16.07 20.75 21.16
N ASN A 139 -16.24 19.66 21.92
CA ASN A 139 -17.31 19.50 22.90
C ASN A 139 -16.81 18.74 24.13
N GLU A 140 -17.69 18.44 25.09
CA GLU A 140 -17.34 17.73 26.33
C GLU A 140 -16.71 16.34 26.12
N LYS A 141 -16.85 15.75 24.93
CA LYS A 141 -16.32 14.42 24.57
C LYS A 141 -15.01 14.49 23.78
N GLY A 142 -14.54 15.68 23.42
CA GLY A 142 -13.24 15.90 22.76
C GLY A 142 -13.30 16.84 21.54
N GLU A 143 -12.18 16.85 20.82
CA GLU A 143 -11.91 17.64 19.63
C GLU A 143 -12.00 16.80 18.36
N TYR A 144 -12.62 17.37 17.33
CA TYR A 144 -12.86 16.69 16.07
C TYR A 144 -12.53 17.60 14.90
N PHE A 145 -11.88 17.04 13.88
CA PHE A 145 -11.76 17.68 12.56
C PHE A 145 -12.52 16.90 11.48
N ILE A 146 -12.66 15.59 11.65
CA ILE A 146 -13.38 14.71 10.74
C ILE A 146 -14.84 14.62 11.17
N THR A 147 -15.76 14.75 10.22
CA THR A 147 -17.20 14.69 10.45
C THR A 147 -17.91 13.73 9.49
N ARG A 148 -19.15 13.38 9.81
CA ARG A 148 -20.08 12.74 8.88
C ARG A 148 -21.26 13.65 8.49
N ASN A 149 -21.32 14.85 9.04
CA ASN A 149 -22.32 15.84 8.68
C ASN A 149 -21.86 16.59 7.42
N THR A 150 -22.56 16.36 6.31
CA THR A 150 -22.25 16.97 5.01
C THR A 150 -22.34 18.49 5.03
N SER A 151 -23.18 19.08 5.90
CA SER A 151 -23.29 20.54 6.04
C SER A 151 -22.06 21.19 6.67
N LYS A 152 -21.14 20.39 7.23
CA LYS A 152 -19.89 20.85 7.84
C LYS A 152 -18.66 20.52 7.00
N MET A 153 -18.81 19.70 5.95
CA MET A 153 -17.72 19.32 5.05
C MET A 153 -17.43 20.42 4.02
N LYS A 154 -16.25 20.36 3.40
CA LYS A 154 -15.96 21.20 2.24
C LYS A 154 -16.93 20.85 1.10
N GLU A 155 -17.52 21.86 0.48
CA GLU A 155 -18.46 21.67 -0.63
C GLU A 155 -17.78 21.11 -1.88
N ASN A 156 -16.52 21.50 -2.11
CA ASN A 156 -15.76 21.12 -3.29
C ASN A 156 -14.44 20.45 -2.91
N VAL A 157 -14.10 19.42 -3.67
CA VAL A 157 -12.79 18.74 -3.64
C VAL A 157 -12.09 19.00 -4.96
N GLN A 158 -10.76 19.15 -4.92
CA GLN A 158 -9.95 19.38 -6.12
C GLN A 158 -10.02 18.17 -7.06
N ASN A 159 -9.73 18.39 -8.36
CA ASN A 159 -9.65 17.32 -9.34
C ASN A 159 -8.67 16.22 -8.88
N SER A 160 -9.18 15.03 -8.66
CA SER A 160 -8.47 13.94 -8.00
C SER A 160 -8.75 12.60 -8.67
N PHE A 161 -7.87 11.63 -8.42
CA PHE A 161 -8.24 10.23 -8.58
C PHE A 161 -9.19 9.83 -7.47
N ILE A 162 -10.27 9.13 -7.80
CA ILE A 162 -11.25 8.61 -6.84
C ILE A 162 -11.07 7.10 -6.75
N VAL A 163 -10.73 6.61 -5.56
CA VAL A 163 -10.72 5.19 -5.26
C VAL A 163 -12.09 4.78 -4.75
N VAL A 164 -12.72 3.86 -5.49
CA VAL A 164 -13.95 3.20 -5.09
C VAL A 164 -13.68 1.73 -4.87
N GLY A 165 -14.34 1.16 -3.87
CA GLY A 165 -14.14 -0.21 -3.47
C GLY A 165 -15.43 -0.96 -3.23
N THR A 166 -15.43 -2.23 -3.60
CA THR A 166 -16.55 -3.15 -3.35
C THR A 166 -16.01 -4.40 -2.69
N TYR A 167 -16.82 -5.00 -1.82
CA TYR A 167 -16.54 -6.33 -1.30
C TYR A 167 -17.75 -7.25 -1.45
N SER A 168 -17.48 -8.54 -1.58
CA SER A 168 -18.49 -9.60 -1.66
C SER A 168 -18.06 -10.79 -0.82
N ARG A 169 -19.04 -11.48 -0.25
CA ARG A 169 -18.80 -12.65 0.60
C ARG A 169 -18.86 -13.90 -0.26
N GLN A 170 -17.87 -14.74 -0.07
CA GLN A 170 -17.83 -16.10 -0.55
C GLN A 170 -17.64 -17.03 0.64
N TYR A 171 -17.75 -18.32 0.39
CA TYR A 171 -17.55 -19.33 1.41
C TYR A 171 -16.15 -19.21 2.02
N GLY A 172 -16.07 -18.80 3.30
CA GLY A 172 -14.81 -18.61 4.03
C GLY A 172 -13.90 -17.49 3.50
N ARG A 173 -14.37 -16.69 2.54
CA ARG A 173 -13.55 -15.73 1.79
C ARG A 173 -14.30 -14.43 1.55
N ILE A 174 -13.56 -13.33 1.47
CA ILE A 174 -14.10 -12.02 1.15
C ILE A 174 -13.35 -11.51 -0.07
N MET A 175 -14.03 -11.33 -1.20
CA MET A 175 -13.42 -10.75 -2.39
C MET A 175 -13.57 -9.23 -2.32
N LEU A 176 -12.45 -8.52 -2.40
CA LEU A 176 -12.37 -7.07 -2.52
C LEU A 176 -12.01 -6.71 -3.96
N ASN A 177 -12.72 -5.74 -4.52
CA ASN A 177 -12.37 -5.10 -5.78
C ASN A 177 -12.24 -3.61 -5.54
N ALA A 178 -11.20 -3.00 -6.09
CA ALA A 178 -11.00 -1.57 -6.07
C ALA A 178 -10.78 -1.04 -7.48
N ARG A 179 -11.27 0.17 -7.74
CA ARG A 179 -11.08 0.88 -9.00
C ARG A 179 -10.66 2.30 -8.70
N VAL A 180 -9.71 2.79 -9.47
CA VAL A 180 -9.26 4.17 -9.43
C VAL A 180 -9.81 4.86 -10.66
N LEU A 181 -10.63 5.88 -10.45
CA LEU A 181 -11.26 6.66 -11.51
C LEU A 181 -10.63 8.05 -11.58
N ASP A 182 -10.52 8.60 -12.77
CA ASP A 182 -10.27 10.02 -12.94
C ASP A 182 -11.60 10.78 -12.81
N ASN A 183 -11.73 11.67 -11.83
CA ASN A 183 -12.99 12.40 -11.61
C ASN A 183 -13.36 13.33 -12.77
N ALA A 184 -12.38 13.79 -13.56
CA ALA A 184 -12.63 14.70 -14.67
C ALA A 184 -13.14 13.97 -15.92
N THR A 185 -12.67 12.75 -16.18
CA THR A 185 -13.00 12.00 -17.42
C THR A 185 -13.93 10.81 -17.18
N GLY A 186 -14.09 10.37 -15.93
CA GLY A 186 -14.81 9.14 -15.57
C GLY A 186 -14.08 7.84 -15.96
N GLN A 187 -12.86 7.92 -16.50
CA GLN A 187 -12.12 6.76 -16.95
C GLN A 187 -11.57 5.94 -15.77
N ILE A 188 -11.56 4.62 -15.92
CA ILE A 188 -10.85 3.72 -15.01
C ILE A 188 -9.36 3.77 -15.36
N ILE A 189 -8.57 4.31 -14.45
CA ILE A 189 -7.12 4.46 -14.57
C ILE A 189 -6.42 3.14 -14.26
N THR A 190 -6.85 2.50 -13.18
CA THR A 190 -6.34 1.21 -12.72
C THR A 190 -7.40 0.48 -11.91
N SER A 191 -7.26 -0.83 -11.76
CA SER A 191 -8.14 -1.67 -10.96
C SER A 191 -7.33 -2.71 -10.21
N ALA A 192 -7.78 -3.07 -9.02
CA ALA A 192 -7.15 -4.07 -8.18
C ALA A 192 -8.20 -5.05 -7.65
N ARG A 193 -7.77 -6.30 -7.44
CA ARG A 193 -8.60 -7.35 -6.83
C ARG A 193 -7.76 -8.16 -5.86
N SER A 194 -8.31 -8.41 -4.69
CA SER A 194 -7.71 -9.32 -3.72
C SER A 194 -8.81 -10.04 -2.94
N THR A 195 -8.51 -11.24 -2.47
CA THR A 195 -9.40 -12.16 -1.78
C THR A 195 -8.83 -12.38 -0.40
N TYR A 196 -9.54 -11.94 0.61
CA TYR A 196 -9.18 -12.18 1.99
C TYR A 196 -9.73 -13.54 2.44
N GLU A 197 -8.84 -14.48 2.76
CA GLU A 197 -9.19 -15.77 3.36
C GLU A 197 -9.52 -15.59 4.84
N HIS A 198 -10.78 -15.25 5.08
CA HIS A 198 -11.33 -14.93 6.39
C HIS A 198 -11.62 -16.18 7.24
N GLY A 199 -11.78 -17.36 6.62
CA GLY A 199 -11.98 -18.65 7.29
C GLY A 199 -13.39 -18.88 7.87
N LEU A 200 -14.20 -17.83 8.06
CA LEU A 200 -15.56 -17.96 8.59
C LEU A 200 -16.60 -17.97 7.47
N ARG A 201 -17.51 -18.95 7.51
CA ARG A 201 -18.58 -19.09 6.51
C ARG A 201 -19.64 -17.97 6.59
N ASN A 202 -20.00 -17.56 7.80
CA ASN A 202 -21.11 -16.64 8.08
C ASN A 202 -20.75 -15.68 9.23
N ASP A 203 -19.63 -14.97 9.13
CA ASP A 203 -19.31 -13.94 10.12
C ASP A 203 -20.26 -12.76 9.95
N CYS A 204 -21.37 -12.77 10.67
CA CYS A 204 -22.33 -11.67 10.64
C CYS A 204 -21.88 -10.47 11.49
N VAL A 205 -20.87 -10.66 12.34
CA VAL A 205 -20.38 -9.63 13.28
C VAL A 205 -19.56 -8.62 12.50
N ILE A 206 -18.59 -9.07 11.71
CA ILE A 206 -17.74 -8.20 10.87
C ILE A 206 -18.58 -7.36 9.89
N PHE A 207 -19.70 -7.90 9.41
CA PHE A 207 -20.58 -7.21 8.48
C PHE A 207 -21.79 -6.53 9.11
N LYS A 208 -21.96 -6.63 10.44
CA LYS A 208 -23.09 -6.08 11.21
C LYS A 208 -24.46 -6.46 10.66
N ASP A 209 -24.65 -7.74 10.32
CA ASP A 209 -25.91 -8.27 9.81
C ASP A 209 -26.34 -9.57 10.50
N CYS A 210 -25.97 -9.70 11.78
CA CYS A 210 -26.44 -10.81 12.61
C CYS A 210 -27.95 -10.80 12.74
N LYS A 211 -28.55 -12.00 12.58
CA LYS A 211 -29.96 -12.21 12.91
C LYS A 211 -30.13 -11.94 14.40
N PRO A 212 -31.19 -11.20 14.80
CA PRO A 212 -31.47 -11.00 16.21
C PRO A 212 -31.68 -12.36 16.91
N PRO A 213 -31.36 -12.47 18.20
CA PRO A 213 -31.64 -13.69 18.96
C PRO A 213 -33.15 -13.98 18.90
N ARG A 214 -33.52 -15.25 18.72
CA ARG A 214 -34.93 -15.66 18.80
C ARG A 214 -35.44 -15.35 20.20
N THR A 215 -36.47 -14.52 20.30
CA THR A 215 -37.19 -14.31 21.56
C THR A 215 -38.23 -15.42 21.72
N ILE A 216 -38.19 -16.10 22.86
CA ILE A 216 -39.27 -17.01 23.26
C ILE A 216 -40.24 -16.19 24.10
N LYS A 217 -41.52 -16.16 23.71
CA LYS A 217 -42.56 -15.53 24.51
C LYS A 217 -42.87 -16.46 25.68
N ILE A 218 -42.63 -15.99 26.91
CA ILE A 218 -43.06 -16.69 28.12
C ILE A 218 -44.59 -16.56 28.19
N MET A 219 -45.28 -17.68 28.07
CA MET A 219 -46.73 -17.77 28.26
C MET A 219 -46.98 -18.27 29.68
N ARG A 220 -48.04 -17.78 30.34
CA ARG A 220 -48.47 -18.36 31.61
C ARG A 220 -49.05 -19.75 31.33
N GLU A 221 -48.67 -20.71 32.15
CA GLU A 221 -49.32 -22.02 32.21
C GLU A 221 -50.70 -21.80 32.85
N GLU A 222 -51.75 -22.30 32.19
CA GLU A 222 -53.16 -22.20 32.65
C GLU A 222 -53.50 -23.33 33.61
#